data_AF-A0A5R8WJB0-F1
#
_entry.id   AF-A0A5R8WJB0-F1
#
_cell.length_a   1.000
_cell.length_b   1.000
_cell.length_c   1.000
_cell.angle_alpha   90.00
_cell.angle_beta   90.00
_cell.angle_gamma   90.00
#
_symmetry.space_group_name_H-M   'P 1'
#
loop_
_entity.id
_entity.type
_entity.pdbx_description
1 polymer ?
#
loop_
_entity_poly.entity_id
_entity_poly.type
_entity_poly.pdbx_seq_one_letter_code
_entity_poly.pdbx_strand_id
1 'polypeptide(L)'
;MKIPNSCVPDAYLVATHVYHGQTSLTDGAQLLVNRHGLNVNSARDYINNFRYLMEGRGFTRTLNAFSMEYFLEQISTNYPAATLRNAVRALREHILYYQSVQRTPVTLKTMWSIYARFAARLPPRFQNELEQEDVESIAVQTLSRADIIHALRSLRPTDSQLVTLQLRQYKRDNHTVALLKILRNHACQICQTTIRKQNGQFYIEAAHITPKRLQGCEMPDNLLILCPNHHKEFDFGDTVILSRDPHELVVSLNGITHTISLRLE
;
A
#
# COMPACT_ATOMS: atom_id res chain seq x y z
N MET A 1 17.32 -5.16 26.67
CA MET A 1 17.58 -6.62 26.61
C MET A 1 17.02 -7.15 25.30
N LYS A 2 17.77 -7.95 24.54
CA LYS A 2 17.27 -8.57 23.30
C LYS A 2 16.34 -9.73 23.68
N ILE A 3 15.09 -9.68 23.24
CA ILE A 3 14.12 -10.74 23.51
C ILE A 3 14.51 -11.98 22.68
N PRO A 4 14.66 -13.17 23.29
CA PRO A 4 14.99 -14.40 22.56
C PRO A 4 13.89 -14.78 21.56
N ASN A 5 14.29 -15.24 20.37
CA ASN A 5 13.34 -15.71 19.35
C ASN A 5 12.54 -16.95 19.79
N SER A 6 13.07 -17.72 20.75
CA SER A 6 12.42 -18.93 21.28
C SER A 6 11.09 -18.64 22.00
N CYS A 7 10.85 -17.42 22.49
CA CYS A 7 9.59 -17.09 23.15
C CYS A 7 8.46 -16.74 22.17
N VAL A 8 8.76 -16.54 20.88
CA VAL A 8 7.82 -15.99 19.90
C VAL A 8 6.64 -16.94 19.61
N PRO A 9 6.82 -18.27 19.45
CA PRO A 9 5.69 -19.19 19.30
C PRO A 9 4.72 -19.13 20.47
N ASP A 10 5.24 -19.14 21.70
CA ASP A 10 4.43 -19.02 22.91
C ASP A 10 3.74 -17.66 23.00
N ALA A 11 4.44 -16.57 22.65
CA ALA A 11 3.86 -15.23 22.62
C ALA A 11 2.71 -15.13 21.61
N TYR A 12 2.82 -15.77 20.44
CA TYR A 12 1.75 -15.86 19.45
C TYR A 12 0.54 -16.63 20.01
N LEU A 13 0.76 -17.79 20.63
CA LEU A 13 -0.30 -18.62 21.21
C LEU A 13 -1.05 -17.86 22.31
N VAL A 14 -0.32 -17.25 23.24
CA VAL A 14 -0.91 -16.44 24.32
C VAL A 14 -1.68 -15.25 23.75
N ALA A 15 -1.11 -14.54 22.77
CA ALA A 15 -1.80 -13.42 22.14
C ALA A 15 -3.10 -13.85 21.44
N THR A 16 -3.10 -15.03 20.82
CA THR A 16 -4.28 -15.65 20.20
C THR A 16 -5.35 -15.97 21.24
N HIS A 17 -4.96 -16.57 22.37
CA HIS A 17 -5.90 -16.85 23.47
C HIS A 17 -6.51 -15.57 24.04
N VAL A 18 -5.72 -14.51 24.20
CA VAL A 18 -6.24 -13.22 24.66
C VAL A 18 -7.21 -12.62 23.65
N TYR A 19 -6.87 -12.65 22.35
CA TYR A 19 -7.70 -12.10 21.29
C TYR A 19 -9.08 -12.78 21.22
N HIS A 20 -9.13 -14.09 21.42
CA HIS A 20 -10.37 -14.89 21.42
C HIS A 20 -11.07 -14.94 22.79
N GLY A 21 -10.62 -14.15 23.77
CA GLY A 21 -11.26 -14.05 25.09
C GLY A 21 -11.08 -15.28 25.98
N GLN A 22 -10.14 -16.18 25.68
CA GLN A 22 -9.85 -17.38 26.46
C GLN A 22 -9.00 -17.09 27.71
N THR A 23 -8.28 -15.97 27.72
CA THR A 23 -7.52 -15.48 28.89
C THR A 23 -7.48 -13.96 28.89
N SER A 24 -7.26 -13.34 30.05
CA SER A 24 -7.11 -11.88 30.14
C SER A 24 -5.73 -11.41 29.65
N LEU A 25 -5.63 -10.14 29.24
CA LEU A 25 -4.33 -9.51 28.90
C LEU A 25 -3.34 -9.59 30.07
N THR A 26 -3.83 -9.41 31.31
CA THR A 26 -3.01 -9.44 32.51
C THR A 26 -2.44 -10.83 32.73
N ASP A 27 -3.28 -11.86 32.70
CA ASP A 27 -2.86 -13.25 32.94
C ASP A 27 -1.97 -13.76 31.80
N GLY A 28 -2.30 -13.43 30.56
CA GLY A 28 -1.48 -13.75 29.40
C GLY A 28 -0.09 -13.12 29.47
N ALA A 29 -0.01 -11.84 29.84
CA ALA A 29 1.28 -11.18 30.02
C ALA A 29 2.09 -11.82 31.15
N GLN A 30 1.46 -12.15 32.28
CA GLN A 30 2.13 -12.81 33.40
C GLN A 30 2.62 -14.21 33.04
N LEU A 31 1.87 -14.96 32.22
CA LEU A 31 2.29 -16.26 31.73
C LEU A 31 3.60 -16.19 30.93
N LEU A 32 3.73 -15.18 30.06
CA LEU A 32 4.93 -14.93 29.28
C LEU A 32 6.11 -14.48 30.15
N VAL A 33 5.86 -13.67 31.18
CA VAL A 33 6.87 -13.30 32.18
C VAL A 33 7.38 -14.54 32.91
N ASN A 34 6.48 -15.39 33.41
CA ASN A 34 6.83 -16.57 34.21
C ASN A 34 7.59 -17.62 33.39
N ARG A 35 7.20 -17.85 32.13
CA ARG A 35 7.81 -18.89 31.29
C ARG A 35 9.13 -18.47 30.65
N HIS A 36 9.22 -17.21 30.21
CA HIS A 36 10.32 -16.74 29.36
C HIS A 36 11.15 -15.62 30.00
N GLY A 37 10.84 -15.21 31.23
CA GLY A 37 11.53 -14.11 31.91
C GLY A 37 11.36 -12.75 31.21
N LEU A 38 10.29 -12.60 30.43
CA LEU A 38 10.03 -11.37 29.67
C LEU A 38 9.75 -10.19 30.61
N ASN A 39 10.12 -8.98 30.18
CA ASN A 39 9.58 -7.79 30.81
C ASN A 39 8.06 -7.73 30.56
N VAL A 40 7.27 -7.44 31.59
CA VAL A 40 5.80 -7.43 31.51
C VAL A 40 5.27 -6.48 30.43
N ASN A 41 5.92 -5.34 30.19
CA ASN A 41 5.53 -4.43 29.12
C ASN A 41 5.80 -5.03 27.75
N SER A 42 6.95 -5.70 27.57
CA SER A 42 7.24 -6.43 26.33
C SER A 42 6.25 -7.57 26.08
N ALA A 43 5.84 -8.31 27.12
CA ALA A 43 4.81 -9.32 27.01
C ALA A 43 3.46 -8.72 26.57
N ARG A 44 3.06 -7.59 27.15
CA ARG A 44 1.87 -6.84 26.73
C ARG A 44 1.98 -6.30 25.30
N ASP A 45 3.17 -5.88 24.86
CA ASP A 45 3.40 -5.39 23.49
C ASP A 45 3.17 -6.52 22.46
N TYR A 46 3.64 -7.74 22.73
CA TYR A 46 3.35 -8.90 21.87
C TYR A 46 1.84 -9.15 21.73
N ILE A 47 1.12 -9.16 22.85
CA ILE A 47 -0.33 -9.43 22.87
C ILE A 47 -1.10 -8.31 22.17
N ASN A 48 -0.80 -7.05 22.47
CA ASN A 48 -1.47 -5.91 21.85
C ASN A 48 -1.19 -5.80 20.36
N ASN A 49 0.06 -6.03 19.93
CA ASN A 49 0.42 -5.98 18.52
C ASN A 49 -0.26 -7.07 17.70
N PHE A 50 -0.43 -8.27 18.25
CA PHE A 50 -1.26 -9.29 17.60
C PHE A 50 -2.68 -8.79 17.36
N ARG A 51 -3.34 -8.22 18.39
CA ARG A 51 -4.68 -7.64 18.23
C ARG A 51 -4.73 -6.56 17.14
N TYR A 52 -3.75 -5.65 17.11
CA TYR A 52 -3.66 -4.63 16.07
C TYR A 52 -3.50 -5.22 14.66
N LEU A 53 -2.71 -6.28 14.52
CA LEU A 53 -2.58 -7.02 13.26
C LEU A 53 -3.93 -7.62 12.82
N MET A 54 -4.64 -8.30 13.73
CA MET A 54 -5.93 -8.92 13.43
C MET A 54 -6.99 -7.90 12.98
N GLU A 55 -6.99 -6.72 13.59
CA GLU A 55 -7.95 -5.63 13.33
C GLU A 55 -7.50 -4.69 12.19
N GLY A 56 -6.26 -4.81 11.73
CA GLY A 56 -5.69 -3.96 10.67
C GLY A 56 -5.52 -2.51 11.09
N ARG A 57 -5.16 -2.28 12.36
CA ARG A 57 -4.87 -0.97 12.96
C ARG A 57 -3.37 -0.78 13.14
N GLY A 58 -2.88 0.46 12.96
CA GLY A 58 -1.49 0.80 13.22
C GLY A 58 -1.11 0.67 14.69
N PHE A 59 0.15 0.36 14.97
CA PHE A 59 0.69 0.24 16.32
C PHE A 59 2.05 0.95 16.43
N THR A 60 2.40 1.40 17.63
CA THR A 60 3.58 2.27 17.84
C THR A 60 4.76 1.53 18.46
N ARG A 61 4.51 0.39 19.12
CA ARG A 61 5.54 -0.44 19.76
C ARG A 61 6.05 -1.48 18.77
N THR A 62 7.36 -1.51 18.53
CA THR A 62 7.96 -2.37 17.50
C THR A 62 8.26 -3.77 18.05
N LEU A 63 7.78 -4.81 17.37
CA LEU A 63 8.34 -6.16 17.50
C LEU A 63 9.57 -6.30 16.58
N ASN A 64 10.48 -7.21 16.89
CA ASN A 64 11.59 -7.51 15.98
C ASN A 64 11.07 -8.20 14.69
N ALA A 65 11.91 -8.21 13.65
CA ALA A 65 11.55 -8.75 12.34
C ALA A 65 11.14 -10.24 12.38
N PHE A 66 11.84 -11.05 13.17
CA PHE A 66 11.52 -12.48 13.32
C PHE A 66 10.12 -12.68 13.92
N SER A 67 9.80 -11.91 14.97
CA SER A 67 8.48 -11.94 15.59
C SER A 67 7.36 -11.53 14.63
N MET A 68 7.60 -10.46 13.86
CA MET A 68 6.62 -9.97 12.88
C MET A 68 6.38 -10.99 11.76
N GLU A 69 7.45 -11.57 11.23
CA GLU A 69 7.39 -12.61 10.20
C GLU A 69 6.65 -13.85 10.70
N TYR A 70 6.98 -14.33 11.92
CA TYR A 70 6.29 -15.47 12.51
C TYR A 70 4.79 -15.22 12.65
N PHE A 71 4.39 -14.04 13.16
CA PHE A 71 2.99 -13.71 13.36
C PHE A 71 2.23 -13.66 12.04
N LEU A 72 2.81 -13.05 11.00
CA LEU A 72 2.20 -13.01 9.67
C LEU A 72 2.11 -14.39 9.01
N GLU A 73 3.11 -15.25 9.19
CA GLU A 73 3.08 -16.62 8.67
C GLU A 73 1.93 -17.41 9.30
N GLN A 74 1.80 -17.33 10.63
CA GLN A 74 0.70 -17.99 11.35
C GLN A 74 -0.67 -17.40 11.00
N ILE A 75 -0.78 -16.08 10.83
CA ILE A 75 -2.03 -15.44 10.38
C ILE A 75 -2.38 -15.91 8.97
N SER A 76 -1.40 -15.96 8.06
CA SER A 76 -1.60 -16.38 6.67
C SER A 76 -2.03 -17.84 6.54
N THR A 77 -1.62 -18.67 7.50
CA THR A 77 -1.92 -20.12 7.52
C THR A 77 -3.28 -20.40 8.16
N ASN A 78 -3.61 -19.71 9.26
CA ASN A 78 -4.72 -20.10 10.13
C ASN A 78 -5.98 -19.24 9.96
N TYR A 79 -5.93 -18.14 9.20
CA TYR A 79 -7.06 -17.22 9.06
C TYR A 79 -7.37 -16.90 7.58
N PRO A 80 -8.60 -16.44 7.27
CA PRO A 80 -8.95 -16.03 5.92
C PRO A 80 -8.04 -14.91 5.36
N ALA A 81 -7.94 -14.83 4.04
CA ALA A 81 -7.13 -13.82 3.36
C ALA A 81 -7.47 -12.37 3.75
N ALA A 82 -8.73 -12.09 4.14
CA ALA A 82 -9.13 -10.78 4.65
C ALA A 82 -8.40 -10.40 5.95
N THR A 83 -8.13 -11.37 6.83
CA THR A 83 -7.38 -11.19 8.09
C THR A 83 -5.89 -10.99 7.81
N LEU A 84 -5.32 -11.73 6.85
CA LEU A 84 -3.94 -11.46 6.40
C LEU A 84 -3.81 -10.05 5.82
N ARG A 85 -4.79 -9.59 5.03
CA ARG A 85 -4.83 -8.21 4.51
C ARG A 85 -4.85 -7.18 5.64
N ASN A 86 -5.62 -7.41 6.70
CA ASN A 86 -5.60 -6.57 7.89
C ASN A 86 -4.19 -6.51 8.50
N ALA A 87 -3.57 -7.66 8.73
CA ALA A 87 -2.25 -7.74 9.36
C ALA A 87 -1.16 -7.06 8.54
N VAL A 88 -1.17 -7.24 7.21
CA VAL A 88 -0.28 -6.57 6.27
C VAL A 88 -0.48 -5.05 6.30
N ARG A 89 -1.73 -4.57 6.33
CA ARG A 89 -2.05 -3.14 6.47
C ARG A 89 -1.57 -2.56 7.81
N ALA A 90 -1.76 -3.28 8.91
CA ALA A 90 -1.29 -2.86 10.24
C ALA A 90 0.24 -2.73 10.30
N LEU A 91 0.98 -3.68 9.70
CA LEU A 91 2.43 -3.59 9.58
C LEU A 91 2.86 -2.37 8.76
N ARG A 92 2.17 -2.11 7.64
CA ARG A 92 2.40 -0.91 6.84
C ARG A 92 2.22 0.36 7.68
N GLU A 93 1.08 0.52 8.35
CA GLU A 93 0.83 1.69 9.22
C GLU A 93 1.89 1.84 10.32
N HIS A 94 2.38 0.74 10.90
CA HIS A 94 3.50 0.78 11.84
C HIS A 94 4.78 1.32 11.21
N ILE A 95 5.14 0.84 10.01
CA ILE A 95 6.34 1.30 9.28
C ILE A 95 6.22 2.81 8.99
N LEU A 96 5.06 3.26 8.52
CA LEU A 96 4.79 4.67 8.20
C LEU A 96 4.90 5.56 9.46
N TYR A 97 4.27 5.13 10.57
CA TYR A 97 4.36 5.81 11.85
C TYR A 97 5.81 5.91 12.34
N TYR A 98 6.56 4.80 12.31
CA TYR A 98 7.93 4.79 12.81
C TYR A 98 8.82 5.73 11.99
N GLN A 99 8.60 5.82 10.68
CA GLN A 99 9.33 6.76 9.83
C GLN A 99 8.97 8.23 10.11
N SER A 100 7.73 8.53 10.52
CA SER A 100 7.32 9.92 10.77
C SER A 100 7.83 10.48 12.10
N VAL A 101 8.04 9.64 13.11
CA VAL A 101 8.49 10.08 14.45
C VAL A 101 10.00 10.16 14.61
N GLN A 102 10.78 9.59 13.68
CA GLN A 102 12.24 9.57 13.78
C GLN A 102 12.85 10.87 13.26
N ARG A 103 13.71 11.49 14.07
CA ARG A 103 14.43 12.73 13.71
C ARG A 103 15.43 12.50 12.56
N THR A 104 15.99 11.30 12.49
CA THR A 104 16.83 10.86 11.38
C THR A 104 16.06 9.88 10.51
N PRO A 105 16.19 9.96 9.18
CA PRO A 105 15.56 9.00 8.29
C PRO A 105 16.05 7.56 8.61
N VAL A 106 15.17 6.69 9.12
CA VAL A 106 15.47 5.26 9.37
C VAL A 106 14.83 4.39 8.29
N THR A 107 15.65 3.55 7.63
CA THR A 107 15.16 2.57 6.65
C THR A 107 14.77 1.27 7.38
N LEU A 108 13.48 1.02 7.56
CA LEU A 108 12.96 -0.27 8.05
C LEU A 108 12.95 -1.33 6.94
N LYS A 109 14.09 -1.52 6.24
CA LYS A 109 14.19 -2.35 5.02
C LYS A 109 13.66 -3.76 5.25
N THR A 110 14.01 -4.38 6.38
CA THR A 110 13.56 -5.73 6.72
C THR A 110 12.04 -5.81 6.89
N MET A 111 11.42 -4.80 7.53
CA MET A 111 9.96 -4.78 7.70
C MET A 111 9.23 -4.54 6.38
N TRP A 112 9.77 -3.69 5.50
CA TRP A 112 9.25 -3.53 4.14
C TRP A 112 9.35 -4.82 3.31
N SER A 113 10.46 -5.57 3.44
CA SER A 113 10.63 -6.86 2.78
C SER A 113 9.60 -7.89 3.27
N ILE A 114 9.34 -7.93 4.59
CA ILE A 114 8.27 -8.75 5.17
C ILE A 114 6.91 -8.32 4.60
N TYR A 115 6.58 -7.03 4.66
CA TYR A 115 5.33 -6.48 4.09
C TYR A 115 5.14 -6.93 2.63
N ALA A 116 6.12 -6.68 1.76
CA ALA A 116 6.01 -6.97 0.33
C ALA A 116 5.76 -8.46 0.05
N ARG A 117 6.46 -9.34 0.78
CA ARG A 117 6.32 -10.79 0.62
C ARG A 117 4.95 -11.30 1.05
N PHE A 118 4.38 -10.78 2.14
CA PHE A 118 3.03 -11.19 2.58
C PHE A 118 1.93 -10.52 1.77
N ALA A 119 2.11 -9.27 1.33
CA ALA A 119 1.19 -8.59 0.41
C ALA A 119 1.05 -9.37 -0.91
N ALA A 120 2.16 -9.90 -1.45
CA ALA A 120 2.15 -10.71 -2.67
C ALA A 120 1.39 -12.05 -2.54
N ARG A 121 1.13 -12.53 -1.32
CA ARG A 121 0.33 -13.76 -1.08
C ARG A 121 -1.18 -13.49 -1.09
N LEU A 122 -1.62 -12.23 -1.08
CA LEU A 122 -3.03 -11.87 -1.05
C LEU A 122 -3.72 -12.07 -2.41
N PRO A 123 -5.04 -12.31 -2.47
CA PRO A 123 -5.81 -12.26 -3.71
C PRO A 123 -5.71 -10.89 -4.41
N PRO A 124 -5.83 -10.84 -5.77
CA PRO A 124 -5.64 -9.61 -6.55
C PRO A 124 -6.46 -8.40 -6.06
N ARG A 125 -7.70 -8.63 -5.65
CA ARG A 125 -8.56 -7.58 -5.07
C ARG A 125 -7.88 -6.85 -3.90
N PHE A 126 -7.31 -7.60 -2.96
CA PHE A 126 -6.67 -7.02 -1.78
C PHE A 126 -5.30 -6.41 -2.09
N GLN A 127 -4.58 -6.95 -3.06
CA GLN A 127 -3.34 -6.33 -3.55
C GLN A 127 -3.64 -4.93 -4.12
N ASN A 128 -4.67 -4.80 -4.95
CA ASN A 128 -5.08 -3.52 -5.53
C ASN A 128 -5.53 -2.51 -4.45
N GLU A 129 -6.28 -2.97 -3.44
CA GLU A 129 -6.69 -2.12 -2.32
C GLU A 129 -5.47 -1.60 -1.54
N LEU A 130 -4.49 -2.46 -1.21
CA LEU A 130 -3.26 -2.05 -0.53
C LEU A 130 -2.39 -1.12 -1.39
N GLU A 131 -2.28 -1.41 -2.68
CA GLU A 131 -1.57 -0.55 -3.63
C GLU A 131 -2.20 0.85 -3.69
N GLN A 132 -3.52 0.93 -3.71
CA GLN A 132 -4.21 2.20 -3.68
C GLN A 132 -3.96 2.95 -2.37
N GLU A 133 -3.97 2.27 -1.22
CA GLU A 133 -3.61 2.87 0.07
C GLU A 133 -2.14 3.36 0.08
N ASP A 134 -1.21 2.58 -0.47
CA ASP A 134 0.21 2.92 -0.64
C ASP A 134 0.38 4.21 -1.44
N VAL A 135 -0.25 4.25 -2.62
CA VAL A 135 -0.33 5.42 -3.50
C VAL A 135 -0.85 6.65 -2.76
N GLU A 136 -1.96 6.50 -2.04
CA GLU A 136 -2.58 7.60 -1.30
C GLU A 136 -1.70 8.11 -0.16
N SER A 137 -0.90 7.26 0.50
CA SER A 137 0.01 7.71 1.55
C SER A 137 1.21 8.51 1.06
N ILE A 138 1.63 8.30 -0.19
CA ILE A 138 2.66 9.11 -0.83
C ILE A 138 2.13 10.53 -1.04
N ALA A 139 0.86 10.65 -1.44
CA ALA A 139 0.19 11.92 -1.71
C ALA A 139 0.05 12.84 -0.48
N VAL A 140 0.03 12.26 0.72
CA VAL A 140 -0.10 13.02 1.98
C VAL A 140 1.20 13.75 2.36
N GLN A 141 2.34 13.41 1.74
CA GLN A 141 3.58 14.14 1.95
C GLN A 141 3.73 15.25 0.91
N THR A 142 3.38 16.48 1.30
CA THR A 142 3.83 17.80 0.79
C THR A 142 4.82 17.79 -0.38
N LEU A 143 4.40 17.35 -1.57
CA LEU A 143 5.11 17.59 -2.82
C LEU A 143 4.41 18.74 -3.52
N SER A 144 5.15 19.78 -3.87
CA SER A 144 4.59 20.85 -4.70
C SER A 144 4.25 20.28 -6.08
N ARG A 145 3.31 20.92 -6.80
CA ARG A 145 3.01 20.56 -8.20
C ARG A 145 4.29 20.51 -9.05
N ALA A 146 5.25 21.41 -8.79
CA ALA A 146 6.52 21.46 -9.48
C ALA A 146 7.39 20.22 -9.21
N ASP A 147 7.46 19.75 -7.95
CA ASP A 147 8.22 18.55 -7.58
C ASP A 147 7.64 17.30 -8.24
N ILE A 148 6.31 17.21 -8.30
CA ILE A 148 5.59 16.12 -8.97
C ILE A 148 5.94 16.08 -10.46
N ILE A 149 5.86 17.23 -11.14
CA ILE A 149 6.20 17.35 -12.56
C ILE A 149 7.67 16.97 -12.80
N HIS A 150 8.59 17.46 -11.97
CA HIS A 150 10.01 17.14 -12.07
C HIS A 150 10.26 15.63 -11.92
N ALA A 151 9.65 14.99 -10.92
CA ALA A 151 9.76 13.56 -10.70
C ALA A 151 9.24 12.75 -11.90
N LEU A 152 8.06 13.09 -12.42
CA LEU A 152 7.47 12.43 -13.59
C LEU A 152 8.31 12.59 -14.86
N ARG A 153 8.92 13.75 -15.08
CA ARG A 153 9.82 14.01 -16.23
C ARG A 153 11.12 13.21 -16.17
N SER A 154 11.57 12.87 -14.96
CA SER A 154 12.81 12.10 -14.76
C SER A 154 12.65 10.58 -14.94
N LEU A 155 11.43 10.10 -15.23
CA LEU A 155 11.15 8.67 -15.43
C LEU A 155 11.80 8.14 -16.72
N ARG A 156 12.25 6.88 -16.68
CA ARG A 156 12.84 6.18 -17.83
C ARG A 156 12.09 4.85 -18.08
N PRO A 157 11.83 4.46 -19.35
CA PRO A 157 11.00 3.30 -19.69
C PRO A 157 11.53 1.94 -19.20
N THR A 158 12.85 1.79 -19.07
CA THR A 158 13.50 0.52 -18.70
C THR A 158 13.34 0.10 -17.24
N ASP A 159 12.54 0.82 -16.46
CA ASP A 159 12.58 0.69 -15.01
C ASP A 159 11.28 0.12 -14.42
N SER A 160 11.14 -1.22 -14.39
CA SER A 160 10.31 -1.90 -13.38
C SER A 160 10.95 -1.87 -11.98
N GLN A 161 11.80 -0.87 -11.73
CA GLN A 161 12.67 -0.81 -10.56
C GLN A 161 11.90 -0.33 -9.33
N LEU A 162 12.42 -0.66 -8.15
CA LEU A 162 11.93 -0.08 -6.91
C LEU A 162 12.39 1.38 -6.82
N VAL A 163 11.46 2.32 -6.67
CA VAL A 163 11.81 3.73 -6.37
C VAL A 163 11.89 3.88 -4.87
N THR A 164 12.97 4.54 -4.40
CA THR A 164 13.09 4.92 -3.00
C THR A 164 12.63 6.36 -2.82
N LEU A 165 11.46 6.58 -2.20
CA LEU A 165 11.01 7.90 -1.77
C LEU A 165 10.99 7.95 -0.26
N GLN A 166 11.66 8.95 0.32
CA GLN A 166 11.76 9.11 1.78
C GLN A 166 12.02 7.78 2.50
N LEU A 167 12.98 6.99 1.99
CA LEU A 167 13.40 5.69 2.52
C LEU A 167 12.42 4.51 2.38
N ARG A 168 11.36 4.64 1.58
CA ARG A 168 10.40 3.57 1.27
C ARG A 168 10.63 3.03 -0.13
N GLN A 169 10.62 1.71 -0.31
CA GLN A 169 10.72 1.08 -1.62
C GLN A 169 9.32 0.84 -2.18
N TYR A 170 8.99 1.51 -3.27
CA TYR A 170 7.75 1.34 -4.00
C TYR A 170 8.04 0.74 -5.37
N LYS A 171 7.10 -0.04 -5.91
CA LYS A 171 7.10 -0.28 -7.37
C LYS A 171 7.00 1.08 -8.06
N ARG A 172 7.91 1.38 -8.99
CA ARG A 172 7.96 2.65 -9.73
C ARG A 172 6.62 2.98 -10.35
N ASP A 173 6.01 1.98 -10.97
CA ASP A 173 4.64 1.91 -11.45
C ASP A 173 3.65 2.62 -10.49
N ASN A 174 3.48 2.06 -9.30
CA ASN A 174 2.55 2.59 -8.28
C ASN A 174 2.87 4.05 -7.92
N HIS A 175 4.15 4.43 -7.86
CA HIS A 175 4.53 5.82 -7.61
C HIS A 175 4.12 6.77 -8.75
N THR A 176 4.33 6.37 -10.02
CA THR A 176 3.91 7.17 -11.18
C THR A 176 2.39 7.39 -11.14
N VAL A 177 1.62 6.34 -10.88
CA VAL A 177 0.16 6.42 -10.76
C VAL A 177 -0.25 7.38 -9.64
N ALA A 178 0.39 7.31 -8.48
CA ALA A 178 0.11 8.22 -7.36
C ALA A 178 0.32 9.69 -7.74
N LEU A 179 1.48 10.00 -8.31
CA LEU A 179 1.83 11.34 -8.73
C LEU A 179 0.86 11.88 -9.78
N LEU A 180 0.44 11.06 -10.74
CA LEU A 180 -0.54 11.45 -11.75
C LEU A 180 -1.92 11.73 -11.14
N LYS A 181 -2.40 10.89 -10.22
CA LYS A 181 -3.70 11.13 -9.54
C LYS A 181 -3.71 12.48 -8.83
N ILE A 182 -2.61 12.86 -8.16
CA ILE A 182 -2.46 14.17 -7.51
C ILE A 182 -2.41 15.28 -8.55
N LEU A 183 -1.56 15.13 -9.58
CA LEU A 183 -1.37 16.14 -10.62
C LEU A 183 -2.67 16.47 -11.37
N ARG A 184 -3.57 15.48 -11.47
CA ARG A 184 -4.90 15.58 -12.07
C ARG A 184 -6.01 15.87 -11.07
N ASN A 185 -5.69 16.27 -9.84
CA ASN A 185 -6.65 16.61 -8.79
C ASN A 185 -7.68 15.50 -8.50
N HIS A 186 -7.31 14.24 -8.69
CA HIS A 186 -8.20 13.08 -8.57
C HIS A 186 -9.46 13.17 -9.44
N ALA A 187 -9.40 13.90 -10.56
CA ALA A 187 -10.49 14.07 -11.50
C ALA A 187 -10.28 13.22 -12.75
N CYS A 188 -11.38 12.70 -13.31
CA CYS A 188 -11.35 12.00 -14.59
C CYS A 188 -10.89 12.94 -15.72
N GLN A 189 -9.88 12.53 -16.49
CA GLN A 189 -9.37 13.33 -17.61
C GLN A 189 -10.36 13.47 -18.79
N ILE A 190 -11.46 12.70 -18.79
CA ILE A 190 -12.53 12.78 -19.80
C ILE A 190 -13.68 13.66 -19.30
N CYS A 191 -14.31 13.31 -18.17
CA CYS A 191 -15.53 13.97 -17.71
C CYS A 191 -15.36 14.84 -16.45
N GLN A 192 -14.14 14.98 -15.92
CA GLN A 192 -13.81 15.76 -14.73
C GLN A 192 -14.49 15.30 -13.42
N THR A 193 -15.22 14.18 -13.43
CA THR A 193 -15.85 13.64 -12.22
C THR A 193 -14.80 13.27 -11.17
N THR A 194 -15.10 13.61 -9.92
CA THR A 194 -14.36 13.21 -8.72
C THR A 194 -15.30 12.40 -7.82
N ILE A 195 -14.82 11.30 -7.24
CA ILE A 195 -15.64 10.43 -6.38
C ILE A 195 -15.10 10.53 -4.96
N ARG A 196 -15.87 11.10 -4.03
CA ARG A 196 -15.44 11.26 -2.63
C ARG A 196 -15.75 9.99 -1.82
N LYS A 197 -14.74 9.46 -1.13
CA LYS A 197 -14.86 8.36 -0.16
C LYS A 197 -15.34 8.89 1.20
N GLN A 198 -15.94 8.01 2.01
CA GLN A 198 -16.42 8.35 3.37
C GLN A 198 -15.31 8.95 4.26
N ASN A 199 -14.07 8.50 4.09
CA ASN A 199 -12.91 8.99 4.83
C ASN A 199 -12.36 10.35 4.33
N GLY A 200 -13.05 11.00 3.39
CA GLY A 200 -12.68 12.31 2.86
C GLY A 200 -11.70 12.29 1.68
N GLN A 201 -11.11 11.14 1.34
CA GLN A 201 -10.25 10.98 0.17
C GLN A 201 -11.07 10.84 -1.13
N PHE A 202 -10.39 10.73 -2.28
CA PHE A 202 -11.01 10.54 -3.58
C PHE A 202 -10.72 9.15 -4.16
N TYR A 203 -11.68 8.61 -4.91
CA TYR A 203 -11.55 7.40 -5.69
C TYR A 203 -11.44 7.75 -7.17
N ILE A 204 -10.37 7.27 -7.80
CA ILE A 204 -10.10 7.43 -9.24
C ILE A 204 -9.17 6.29 -9.69
N GLU A 205 -9.31 5.83 -10.92
CA GLU A 205 -8.58 4.69 -11.47
C GLU A 205 -7.51 5.14 -12.47
N ALA A 206 -6.45 4.35 -12.63
CA ALA A 206 -5.46 4.56 -13.68
C ALA A 206 -5.64 3.49 -14.75
N ALA A 207 -5.74 3.91 -16.01
CA ALA A 207 -5.90 3.06 -17.17
C ALA A 207 -4.65 3.17 -18.05
N HIS A 208 -4.15 2.04 -18.54
CA HIS A 208 -3.04 2.04 -19.49
C HIS A 208 -3.55 2.29 -20.90
N ILE A 209 -2.96 3.24 -21.63
CA ILE A 209 -3.29 3.46 -23.04
C ILE A 209 -2.78 2.27 -23.87
N THR A 210 -1.51 1.92 -23.71
CA THR A 210 -0.93 0.68 -24.23
C THR A 210 -0.92 -0.35 -23.10
N PRO A 211 -1.66 -1.48 -23.22
CA PRO A 211 -1.73 -2.50 -22.18
C PRO A 211 -0.36 -3.11 -21.81
N LYS A 212 -0.18 -3.52 -20.55
CA LYS A 212 1.06 -4.17 -20.07
C LYS A 212 1.46 -5.42 -20.87
N ARG A 213 0.49 -6.19 -21.37
CA ARG A 213 0.74 -7.37 -22.24
C ARG A 213 1.47 -7.02 -23.54
N LEU A 214 1.41 -5.76 -23.96
CA LEU A 214 2.11 -5.22 -25.13
C LEU A 214 3.34 -4.38 -24.73
N GLN A 215 3.92 -4.62 -23.55
CA GLN A 215 5.05 -3.88 -23.00
C GLN A 215 4.78 -2.38 -22.76
N GLY A 216 3.52 -2.01 -22.52
CA GLY A 216 3.17 -0.66 -22.07
C GLY A 216 3.87 -0.34 -20.75
N CYS A 217 4.84 0.57 -20.79
CA CYS A 217 5.56 1.03 -19.61
C CYS A 217 4.68 1.96 -18.77
N GLU A 218 4.90 2.02 -17.45
CA GLU A 218 4.22 2.98 -16.56
C GLU A 218 4.85 4.37 -16.63
N MET A 219 4.78 4.94 -17.84
CA MET A 219 5.20 6.28 -18.16
C MET A 219 3.99 7.23 -18.15
N PRO A 220 4.20 8.52 -17.85
CA PRO A 220 3.10 9.48 -17.76
C PRO A 220 2.28 9.64 -19.04
N ASP A 221 2.91 9.42 -20.20
CA ASP A 221 2.29 9.46 -21.52
C ASP A 221 1.55 8.15 -21.89
N ASN A 222 1.57 7.14 -21.02
CA ASN A 222 0.91 5.84 -21.21
C ASN A 222 -0.17 5.56 -20.17
N LEU A 223 -0.45 6.50 -19.27
CA LEU A 223 -1.42 6.36 -18.19
C LEU A 223 -2.50 7.46 -18.28
N LEU A 224 -3.75 7.06 -18.14
CA LEU A 224 -4.90 7.94 -17.99
C LEU A 224 -5.49 7.80 -16.59
N ILE A 225 -5.93 8.91 -16.02
CA ILE A 225 -6.66 8.98 -14.75
C ILE A 225 -8.15 9.11 -15.08
N LEU A 226 -8.93 8.06 -14.80
CA LEU A 226 -10.32 7.92 -15.23
C LEU A 226 -11.26 7.55 -14.06
N CYS A 227 -12.53 7.91 -14.19
CA CYS A 227 -13.58 7.38 -13.30
C CYS A 227 -13.89 5.92 -13.67
N PRO A 228 -14.55 5.15 -12.79
CA PRO A 228 -14.91 3.75 -13.04
C PRO A 228 -15.61 3.55 -14.39
N ASN A 229 -16.54 4.44 -14.74
CA ASN A 229 -17.31 4.30 -15.98
C ASN A 229 -16.40 4.41 -17.20
N HIS A 230 -15.67 5.52 -17.34
CA HIS A 230 -14.77 5.73 -18.48
C HIS A 230 -13.60 4.73 -18.52
N HIS A 231 -13.13 4.25 -17.37
CA HIS A 231 -12.12 3.20 -17.36
C HIS A 231 -12.67 1.91 -17.95
N LYS A 232 -13.90 1.51 -17.58
CA LYS A 232 -14.53 0.30 -18.13
C LYS A 232 -14.93 0.47 -19.59
N GLU A 233 -15.35 1.67 -20.01
CA GLU A 233 -15.54 1.98 -21.43
C GLU A 233 -14.24 1.89 -22.21
N PHE A 234 -13.13 2.39 -21.65
CA PHE A 234 -11.81 2.30 -22.28
C PHE A 234 -11.33 0.84 -22.42
N ASP A 235 -11.49 0.04 -21.36
CA ASP A 235 -11.01 -1.36 -21.32
C ASP A 235 -11.88 -2.33 -22.15
N PHE A 236 -13.20 -2.14 -22.13
CA PHE A 236 -14.16 -3.12 -22.62
C PHE A 236 -15.11 -2.60 -23.71
N GLY A 237 -15.20 -1.28 -23.90
CA GLY A 237 -16.00 -0.67 -24.95
C GLY A 237 -15.32 -0.72 -26.32
N ASP A 238 -15.98 -0.10 -27.30
CA ASP A 238 -15.40 0.11 -28.64
C ASP A 238 -14.43 1.30 -28.59
N THR A 239 -13.19 1.00 -28.20
CA THR A 239 -12.11 1.97 -28.04
C THR A 239 -11.22 2.03 -29.28
N VAL A 240 -11.22 3.18 -29.95
CA VAL A 240 -10.36 3.44 -31.12
C VAL A 240 -9.46 4.63 -30.85
N ILE A 241 -8.15 4.40 -30.78
CA ILE A 241 -7.16 5.47 -30.69
C ILE A 241 -7.04 6.12 -32.08
N LEU A 242 -7.47 7.37 -32.21
CA LEU A 242 -7.45 8.14 -33.46
C LEU A 242 -6.09 8.81 -33.67
N SER A 243 -5.52 9.38 -32.62
CA SER A 243 -4.14 9.91 -32.62
C SER A 243 -3.57 9.93 -31.20
N ARG A 244 -2.24 9.89 -31.09
CA ARG A 244 -1.52 9.98 -29.82
C ARG A 244 -0.15 10.58 -30.03
N ASP A 245 0.20 11.54 -29.18
CA ASP A 245 1.55 12.05 -28.99
C ASP A 245 1.85 12.20 -27.48
N PRO A 246 3.06 12.62 -27.05
CA PRO A 246 3.39 12.76 -25.63
C PRO A 246 2.60 13.82 -24.85
N HIS A 247 1.77 14.63 -25.52
CA HIS A 247 1.01 15.75 -24.96
C HIS A 247 -0.50 15.56 -25.07
N GLU A 248 -0.96 14.79 -26.04
CA GLU A 248 -2.39 14.62 -26.33
C GLU A 248 -2.73 13.20 -26.82
N LEU A 249 -3.91 12.74 -26.42
CA LEU A 249 -4.55 11.53 -26.93
C LEU A 249 -5.93 11.90 -27.48
N VAL A 250 -6.20 11.54 -28.73
CA VAL A 250 -7.55 11.57 -29.31
C VAL A 250 -8.05 10.15 -29.43
N VAL A 251 -9.16 9.85 -28.76
CA VAL A 251 -9.74 8.51 -28.67
C VAL A 251 -11.24 8.56 -28.90
N SER A 252 -11.77 7.61 -29.67
CA SER A 252 -13.20 7.34 -29.74
C SER A 252 -13.56 6.24 -28.75
N LEU A 253 -14.49 6.51 -27.84
CA LEU A 253 -15.05 5.55 -26.89
C LEU A 253 -16.52 5.35 -27.22
N ASN A 254 -16.90 4.14 -27.66
CA ASN A 254 -18.27 3.82 -28.04
C ASN A 254 -18.87 4.82 -29.05
N GLY A 255 -18.05 5.28 -30.01
CA GLY A 255 -18.44 6.24 -31.03
C GLY A 255 -18.38 7.72 -30.61
N ILE A 256 -18.03 8.03 -29.35
CA ILE A 256 -17.86 9.41 -28.87
C ILE A 256 -16.38 9.77 -28.85
N THR A 257 -16.00 10.82 -29.58
CA THR A 257 -14.61 11.29 -29.63
C THR A 257 -14.28 12.17 -28.44
N HIS A 258 -13.16 11.86 -27.78
CA HIS A 258 -12.59 12.60 -26.68
C HIS A 258 -11.15 13.02 -27.00
N THR A 259 -10.83 14.26 -26.68
CA THR A 259 -9.46 14.79 -26.68
C THR A 259 -8.97 14.92 -25.25
N ILE A 260 -7.90 14.21 -24.92
CA ILE A 260 -7.40 14.04 -23.57
C ILE A 260 -5.98 14.60 -23.48
N SER A 261 -5.76 15.57 -22.60
CA SER A 261 -4.42 16.12 -22.35
C SER A 261 -3.57 15.13 -21.54
N LEU A 262 -2.38 14.83 -22.06
CA LEU A 262 -1.32 14.09 -21.38
C LEU A 262 -0.25 15.01 -20.78
N ARG A 263 -0.32 16.33 -21.04
CA ARG A 263 0.64 17.33 -20.55
C ARG A 263 0.76 17.32 -19.04
N LEU A 264 1.99 17.40 -18.53
CA LEU A 264 2.23 17.47 -17.08
C LEU A 264 2.02 18.87 -16.49
N GLU A 265 2.01 19.90 -17.35
CA GLU A 265 1.87 21.32 -16.98
C GLU A 265 0.41 21.75 -16.97
#